data_AF-A0A813HVQ9-F1
#
_entry.id   AF-A0A813HVQ9-F1
#
_cell.length_a   1.000
_cell.length_b   1.000
_cell.length_c   1.000
_cell.angle_alpha   90.00
_cell.angle_beta   90.00
_cell.angle_gamma   90.00
#
_symmetry.space_group_name_H-M   'P 1'
#
loop_
_entity.id
_entity.type
_entity.pdbx_description
1 polymer ?
#
loop_
_entity_poly.entity_id
_entity_poly.type
_entity_poly.pdbx_seq_one_letter_code
_entity_poly.pdbx_strand_id
1 'polypeptide(L)'
;MPQIAPLIRGYQIYAKPMHTPLTFKITTFRRECRHFRNLISVGDGEAERAASLRLQAPLGKGSLGGDGPLQRIKSVKLIELPTCQQLIVQHEMLQVRLPDVAAFGGCLDLKSRFPPNSSPNAAAK
;
A
#
# COMPACT_ATOMS: atom_id res chain seq x y z
N MET A 1 0.84 -7.22 -22.95
CA MET A 1 -0.02 -6.49 -21.99
C MET A 1 -1.39 -6.28 -22.61
N PRO A 2 -2.34 -7.21 -22.45
CA PRO A 2 -3.70 -6.98 -22.94
C PRO A 2 -4.34 -5.84 -22.15
N GLN A 3 -5.34 -5.20 -22.76
CA GLN A 3 -5.83 -3.86 -22.50
C GLN A 3 -6.23 -3.62 -21.03
N ILE A 4 -5.30 -3.06 -20.24
CA ILE A 4 -5.56 -2.62 -18.86
C ILE A 4 -6.36 -1.31 -18.84
N ALA A 5 -6.24 -0.49 -19.89
CA ALA A 5 -6.86 0.84 -19.95
C ALA A 5 -8.41 0.81 -19.80
N PRO A 6 -9.16 -0.11 -20.44
CA PRO A 6 -10.60 -0.25 -20.20
C PRO A 6 -10.93 -0.62 -18.74
N LEU A 7 -10.13 -1.48 -18.11
CA LEU A 7 -10.32 -1.86 -16.71
C LEU A 7 -10.05 -0.69 -15.76
N ILE A 8 -8.99 0.10 -16.04
CA ILE A 8 -8.65 1.27 -15.23
C ILE A 8 -9.77 2.31 -15.23
N ARG A 9 -10.47 2.49 -16.36
CA ARG A 9 -11.59 3.45 -16.45
C ARG A 9 -12.74 3.14 -15.48
N GLY A 10 -12.87 1.89 -15.03
CA GLY A 10 -13.88 1.49 -14.05
C GLY A 10 -13.48 1.76 -12.60
N TYR A 11 -12.22 2.09 -12.33
CA TYR A 11 -11.76 2.36 -10.97
C TYR A 11 -11.99 3.81 -10.57
N GLN A 12 -12.37 3.99 -9.31
CA GLN A 12 -12.56 5.31 -8.74
C GLN A 12 -11.22 5.99 -8.50
N ILE A 13 -10.98 7.12 -9.17
CA ILE A 13 -9.74 7.88 -9.08
C ILE A 13 -9.99 9.14 -8.25
N TYR A 14 -9.26 9.25 -7.14
CA TYR A 14 -9.28 10.42 -6.28
C TYR A 14 -7.98 11.21 -6.45
N ALA A 15 -7.96 12.13 -7.42
CA ALA A 15 -6.80 12.99 -7.65
C ALA A 15 -6.76 14.16 -6.67
N LYS A 16 -5.58 14.42 -6.07
CA LYS A 16 -5.35 15.58 -5.20
C LYS A 16 -5.28 16.86 -6.05
N PRO A 17 -6.15 17.87 -5.83
CA PRO A 17 -6.00 19.16 -6.49
C PRO A 17 -4.67 19.84 -6.12
N MET A 18 -4.09 20.60 -7.06
CA MET A 18 -2.76 21.21 -6.88
C MET A 18 -2.66 22.12 -5.66
N HIS A 19 -3.71 22.88 -5.36
CA HIS A 19 -3.80 23.86 -4.28
C HIS A 19 -4.17 23.25 -2.91
N THR A 20 -4.47 21.95 -2.83
CA THR A 20 -4.88 21.33 -1.57
C THR A 20 -3.69 20.78 -0.78
N PRO A 21 -3.71 20.90 0.56
CA PRO A 21 -2.69 20.32 1.43
C PRO A 21 -2.64 18.79 1.32
N LEU A 22 -1.51 18.20 1.71
CA LEU A 22 -1.30 16.74 1.72
C LEU A 22 -2.34 15.98 2.58
N THR A 23 -2.98 16.67 3.53
CA THR A 23 -4.09 16.13 4.31
C THR A 23 -5.27 15.69 3.47
N PHE A 24 -5.44 16.21 2.25
CA PHE A 24 -6.47 15.77 1.31
C PHE A 24 -6.42 14.26 1.04
N LYS A 25 -5.21 13.70 0.85
CA LYS A 25 -5.04 12.26 0.63
C LYS A 25 -5.48 11.48 1.86
N ILE A 26 -5.08 11.93 3.04
CA ILE A 26 -5.40 11.30 4.32
C ILE A 26 -6.91 11.31 4.58
N THR A 27 -7.57 12.45 4.37
CA THR A 27 -9.02 12.59 4.61
C THR A 27 -9.83 11.79 3.60
N THR A 28 -9.44 11.82 2.33
CA THR A 28 -10.10 11.04 1.26
C THR A 28 -9.91 9.55 1.51
N PHE A 29 -8.69 9.12 1.79
CA PHE A 29 -8.39 7.72 2.13
C PHE A 29 -9.23 7.25 3.31
N ARG A 30 -9.33 8.04 4.38
CA ARG A 30 -10.16 7.69 5.53
C ARG A 30 -11.65 7.63 5.20
N ARG A 31 -12.18 8.56 4.40
CA ARG A 31 -13.61 8.60 4.06
C ARG A 31 -14.01 7.42 3.18
N GLU A 32 -13.22 7.15 2.15
CA GLU A 32 -13.56 6.15 1.14
C GLU A 32 -13.20 4.73 1.60
N CYS A 33 -12.06 4.55 2.28
CA CYS A 33 -11.55 3.22 2.59
C CYS A 33 -12.08 2.62 3.91
N ARG A 34 -12.81 3.39 4.74
CA ARG A 34 -13.31 2.93 6.05
C ARG A 34 -14.21 1.71 5.99
N HIS A 35 -14.95 1.53 4.90
CA HIS A 35 -15.94 0.46 4.76
C HIS A 35 -15.33 -0.90 4.39
N PHE A 36 -14.07 -0.95 3.97
CA PHE A 36 -13.40 -2.19 3.56
C PHE A 36 -12.82 -2.95 4.76
N ARG A 37 -13.17 -4.23 4.89
CA ARG A 37 -12.63 -5.11 5.94
C ARG A 37 -11.18 -5.56 5.69
N ASN A 38 -10.74 -5.56 4.42
CA ASN A 38 -9.38 -5.91 4.00
C ASN A 38 -8.92 -4.82 3.03
N LEU A 39 -8.01 -3.97 3.48
CA LEU A 39 -7.49 -2.84 2.74
C LEU A 39 -6.00 -3.07 2.46
N ILE A 40 -5.62 -3.06 1.19
CA ILE A 40 -4.24 -3.20 0.74
C ILE A 40 -3.87 -1.93 0.02
N SER A 41 -2.92 -1.19 0.57
CA SER A 41 -2.37 0.02 -0.03
C SER A 41 -1.01 -0.28 -0.64
N VAL A 42 -0.80 0.12 -1.90
CA VAL A 42 0.39 -0.22 -2.70
C VAL A 42 1.01 1.05 -3.25
N GLY A 43 2.33 1.19 -3.07
CA GLY A 43 3.06 2.38 -3.52
C GLY A 43 3.08 3.51 -2.51
N ASP A 44 2.74 3.23 -1.24
CA ASP A 44 2.54 4.25 -0.21
C ASP A 44 3.75 5.16 0.00
N GLY A 45 3.52 6.45 -0.18
CA GLY A 45 4.32 7.50 0.45
C GLY A 45 4.04 7.57 1.96
N GLU A 46 4.90 8.28 2.72
CA GLU A 46 4.76 8.33 4.19
C GLU A 46 3.39 8.81 4.67
N ALA A 47 2.75 9.73 3.93
CA ALA A 47 1.44 10.26 4.26
C ALA A 47 0.31 9.22 4.14
N GLU A 48 0.35 8.36 3.12
CA GLU A 48 -0.66 7.31 2.89
C GLU A 48 -0.47 6.18 3.90
N ARG A 49 0.79 5.79 4.17
CA ARG A 49 1.14 4.87 5.25
C ARG A 49 0.64 5.37 6.61
N ALA A 50 0.85 6.65 6.93
CA ALA A 50 0.35 7.25 8.17
C ALA A 50 -1.19 7.26 8.24
N ALA A 51 -1.87 7.46 7.11
CA ALA A 51 -3.33 7.37 7.04
C ALA A 51 -3.83 5.94 7.31
N SER A 52 -3.19 4.94 6.70
CA SER A 52 -3.47 3.51 6.91
C SER A 52 -3.30 3.09 8.37
N LEU A 53 -2.21 3.51 9.03
CA LEU A 53 -1.99 3.23 10.45
C LEU A 53 -3.04 3.92 11.36
N ARG A 54 -3.47 5.14 11.00
CA ARG A 54 -4.53 5.85 11.74
C ARG A 54 -5.92 5.24 11.55
N LEU A 55 -6.16 4.49 10.47
CA LEU A 55 -7.36 3.69 10.30
C LEU A 55 -7.37 2.44 11.20
N GLN A 56 -6.20 1.87 11.52
CA GLN A 56 -6.10 0.75 12.46
C GLN A 56 -6.39 1.17 13.91
N ALA A 57 -6.15 2.45 14.26
CA ALA A 57 -6.38 2.95 15.59
C ALA A 57 -7.89 2.91 15.93
N PRO A 58 -8.31 2.19 16.98
CA PRO A 58 -9.70 2.16 17.40
C PRO A 58 -10.17 3.59 17.67
N LEU A 59 -11.24 4.01 17.00
CA LEU A 59 -11.93 5.25 17.31
C LEU A 59 -12.61 5.08 18.67
N GLY A 60 -11.87 5.36 19.75
CA GLY A 60 -12.41 5.58 21.08
C GLY A 60 -11.96 4.57 22.14
N LYS A 61 -11.30 5.09 23.17
CA LYS A 61 -11.39 4.56 24.54
C LYS A 61 -12.88 4.43 24.88
N GLY A 62 -13.37 3.24 25.29
CA GLY A 62 -14.63 3.16 26.04
C GLY A 62 -15.63 2.04 25.78
N SER A 63 -15.32 0.94 25.09
CA SER A 63 -16.23 -0.21 25.08
C SER A 63 -15.55 -1.48 25.58
N LEU A 64 -15.87 -1.79 26.84
CA LEU A 64 -15.89 -3.14 27.39
C LEU A 64 -16.64 -4.06 26.41
N GLY A 65 -15.98 -5.14 25.96
CA GLY A 65 -16.62 -6.26 25.27
C GLY A 65 -17.29 -5.94 23.94
N GLY A 66 -16.60 -6.13 22.82
CA GLY A 66 -17.23 -5.99 21.51
C GLY A 66 -16.33 -6.44 20.37
N ASP A 67 -16.58 -7.67 19.93
CA ASP A 67 -16.05 -8.37 18.76
C ASP A 67 -16.34 -7.62 17.44
N GLY A 68 -15.77 -6.43 17.28
CA GLY A 68 -15.81 -5.68 16.02
C GLY A 68 -14.86 -6.32 15.01
N PRO A 69 -15.25 -6.49 13.73
CA PRO A 69 -14.39 -7.16 12.76
C PRO A 69 -13.07 -6.39 12.62
N LEU A 70 -11.98 -7.00 13.07
CA LEU A 70 -10.63 -6.46 12.98
C LEU A 70 -10.35 -6.06 11.53
N GLN A 71 -10.26 -4.75 11.26
CA GLN A 71 -9.98 -4.25 9.93
C GLN A 71 -8.55 -4.64 9.55
N ARG A 72 -8.40 -5.45 8.50
CA ARG A 72 -7.09 -5.93 8.03
C ARG A 72 -6.50 -4.89 7.11
N ILE A 73 -5.55 -4.11 7.62
CA ILE A 73 -4.92 -3.02 6.86
C ILE A 73 -3.48 -3.40 6.55
N LYS A 74 -3.12 -3.36 5.27
CA LYS A 74 -1.83 -3.82 4.76
C LYS A 74 -1.24 -2.75 3.86
N SER A 75 0.03 -2.40 4.07
CA SER A 75 0.78 -1.45 3.24
C SER A 75 1.95 -2.15 2.56
N VAL A 76 2.15 -1.86 1.28
CA VAL A 76 3.31 -2.29 0.49
C VAL A 76 4.01 -1.05 -0.05
N LYS A 77 5.10 -0.65 0.60
CA LYS A 77 5.95 0.46 0.15
C LYS A 77 6.91 -0.03 -0.93
N LEU A 78 6.78 0.57 -2.10
CA LEU A 78 7.63 0.39 -3.26
C LEU A 78 8.89 1.26 -3.16
N ILE A 79 9.89 0.98 -4.00
CA ILE A 79 11.09 1.80 -4.13
C ILE A 79 10.69 3.19 -4.64
N GLU A 80 11.25 4.23 -4.02
CA GLU A 80 11.12 5.60 -4.50
C GLU A 80 12.02 5.82 -5.72
N LEU A 81 11.46 6.46 -6.76
CA LEU A 81 12.16 6.74 -8.03
C LEU A 81 12.82 5.49 -8.67
N PRO A 82 12.05 4.42 -8.95
CA PRO A 82 12.62 3.22 -9.52
C PRO A 82 13.04 3.43 -10.98
N THR A 83 14.11 2.76 -11.40
CA THR A 83 14.40 2.60 -12.83
C THR A 83 13.29 1.77 -13.50
N CYS A 84 13.17 1.83 -14.83
CA CYS A 84 12.20 1.00 -15.56
C CYS A 84 12.36 -0.50 -15.25
N GLN A 85 13.60 -0.97 -15.12
CA GLN A 85 13.89 -2.36 -14.75
C GLN A 85 13.42 -2.69 -13.34
N GLN A 86 13.68 -1.80 -12.37
CA GLN A 86 13.19 -1.97 -11.00
C GLN A 86 11.67 -1.92 -10.91
N LEU A 87 10.99 -1.16 -11.77
CA LEU A 87 9.53 -1.12 -11.84
C LEU A 87 8.96 -2.45 -12.34
N ILE A 88 9.56 -3.06 -13.37
CA ILE A 88 9.17 -4.39 -13.87
C ILE A 88 9.29 -5.43 -12.76
N VAL A 89 10.46 -5.48 -12.11
CA VAL A 89 10.71 -6.44 -11.02
C VAL A 89 9.73 -6.25 -9.85
N GLN A 90 9.43 -5.01 -9.48
CA GLN A 90 8.44 -4.71 -8.43
C GLN A 90 7.03 -5.14 -8.81
N HIS A 91 6.64 -4.92 -10.06
CA HIS A 91 5.35 -5.33 -10.57
C HIS A 91 5.20 -6.86 -10.59
N GLU A 92 6.21 -7.58 -11.07
CA GLU A 92 6.22 -9.05 -11.06
C GLU A 92 6.15 -9.62 -9.64
N MET A 93 6.95 -9.08 -8.71
CA MET A 93 6.90 -9.46 -7.30
C MET A 93 5.50 -9.24 -6.71
N LEU A 94 4.89 -8.09 -6.98
CA LEU A 94 3.53 -7.79 -6.52
C LEU A 94 2.53 -8.78 -7.08
N GLN A 95 2.58 -9.11 -8.37
CA GLN A 95 1.64 -10.07 -8.96
C GLN A 95 1.71 -11.45 -8.28
N VAL A 96 2.91 -11.91 -7.97
CA VAL A 96 3.11 -13.21 -7.30
C VAL A 96 2.67 -13.18 -5.84
N ARG A 97 2.94 -12.09 -5.11
CA ARG A 97 2.76 -12.02 -3.65
C ARG A 97 1.46 -11.40 -3.20
N LEU A 98 0.74 -10.69 -4.06
CA LEU A 98 -0.52 -10.04 -3.71
C LEU A 98 -1.59 -11.02 -3.19
N PRO A 99 -1.73 -12.25 -3.72
CA PRO A 99 -2.64 -13.24 -3.13
C PRO A 99 -2.31 -13.58 -1.67
N ASP A 100 -1.02 -13.76 -1.35
CA ASP A 100 -0.55 -14.04 0.02
C ASP A 100 -0.85 -12.85 0.95
N VAL A 101 -0.56 -11.64 0.47
CA VAL A 101 -0.86 -10.40 1.20
C VAL A 101 -2.36 -10.31 1.43
N ALA A 102 -3.19 -10.58 0.43
CA ALA A 102 -4.65 -10.52 0.56
C ALA A 102 -5.19 -11.56 1.56
N ALA A 103 -4.65 -12.78 1.56
CA ALA A 103 -5.05 -13.88 2.42
C ALA A 103 -4.62 -13.69 3.89
N PHE A 104 -3.54 -12.95 4.15
CA PHE A 104 -3.03 -12.73 5.50
C PHE A 104 -4.10 -12.19 6.47
N GLY A 105 -4.21 -12.79 7.65
CA GLY A 105 -5.29 -12.52 8.61
C GLY A 105 -5.13 -11.24 9.44
N GLY A 106 -3.95 -10.61 9.42
CA GLY A 106 -3.67 -9.42 10.23
C GLY A 106 -3.30 -8.18 9.42
N CYS A 107 -2.64 -7.26 10.11
CA CYS A 107 -2.05 -6.07 9.51
C CYS A 107 -0.62 -6.35 9.04
N LEU A 108 -0.23 -5.79 7.89
CA LEU A 108 1.13 -5.91 7.35
C LEU A 108 1.65 -4.53 6.97
N ASP A 109 2.93 -4.32 7.20
CA ASP A 109 3.66 -3.17 6.65
C ASP A 109 4.95 -3.68 6.00
N LEU A 110 4.89 -3.84 4.69
CA LEU A 110 5.97 -4.42 3.89
C LEU A 110 6.72 -3.30 3.18
N LYS A 111 8.05 -3.33 3.26
CA LYS A 111 8.93 -2.44 2.50
C LYS A 111 9.73 -3.28 1.52
N SER A 112 9.57 -3.02 0.22
CA SER A 112 10.36 -3.72 -0.79
C SER A 112 11.83 -3.32 -0.63
N ARG A 113 12.67 -4.27 -0.22
CA ARG A 113 14.13 -4.11 -0.20
C ARG A 113 14.69 -4.96 -1.32
N PHE A 114 15.15 -4.31 -2.37
CA PHE A 114 15.94 -4.99 -3.39
C PHE A 114 17.41 -4.85 -3.01
N PRO A 115 18.21 -5.92 -3.07
CA PRO A 115 19.63 -5.80 -2.85
C PRO A 115 20.18 -4.75 -3.84
N PRO A 116 20.96 -3.76 -3.37
CA PRO A 116 21.73 -2.94 -4.29
C PRO A 116 22.65 -3.91 -5.03
N ASN A 117 22.61 -3.86 -6.36
CA ASN A 117 23.38 -4.72 -7.27
C ASN A 117 24.62 -5.30 -6.59
N SER A 118 24.63 -6.62 -6.38
CA SER A 118 25.89 -7.33 -6.17
C SER A 118 26.73 -7.07 -7.41
N SER A 119 27.61 -6.07 -7.32
CA SER A 119 28.69 -5.92 -8.28
C SER A 119 29.43 -7.27 -8.31
N PRO A 120 29.67 -7.87 -9.49
CA PRO A 120 30.29 -9.19 -9.59
C PRO A 120 31.81 -9.13 -9.30
N ASN A 121 32.27 -8.28 -8.38
CA ASN A 121 33.69 -8.01 -8.21
C ASN A 121 34.13 -7.84 -6.74
N ALA A 122 33.61 -8.68 -5.85
CA ALA A 122 34.14 -8.85 -4.51
C ALA A 122 34.52 -10.32 -4.26
N ALA A 123 35.36 -10.86 -5.14
CA ALA A 123 36.10 -12.09 -4.91
C ALA A 123 37.53 -11.91 -5.46
N ALA A 124 38.32 -11.09 -4.78
CA ALA A 124 39.78 -11.09 -4.89
C ALA A 124 40.41 -10.28 -3.75
N LYS A 125 40.55 -10.92 -2.58
CA LYS A 125 41.80 -11.07 -1.82
C LYS A 125 41.52 -11.59 -0.41
#